data_AF-A0A537I7B1-F1
#
_entry.id   AF-A0A537I7B1-F1
#
_cell.length_a   1.000
_cell.length_b   1.000
_cell.length_c   1.000
_cell.angle_alpha   90.00
_cell.angle_beta   90.00
_cell.angle_gamma   90.00
#
_symmetry.space_group_name_H-M   'P 1'
#
loop_
_entity.id
_entity.type
_entity.pdbx_description
1 polymer ?
#
loop_
_entity_poly.entity_id
_entity_poly.type
_entity_poly.pdbx_seq_one_letter_code
_entity_poly.pdbx_strand_id
1 'polypeptide(L)'
;MSRTGSPNGENQDILSRIVTSPTILFSIILIVVYVLLSFVAQDFLNPVYSAPLVFQESLVQCNPCILMQPGWPWIPWTIVTSIFLHAGPLHLASNIFFLLIFGYVLEEQLNNRVKWMEIFFLTGIAGNLSFLAAYALVGPDAGVFGVGASGAVYGILGAAAGLKIAIILILVAGLDIFAGGGLFAHIGGMITGIIIRRLWITGAEEKISLE
;
A
#
# COMPACT_ATOMS: atom_id res chain seq x y z
N MET A 1 -5.45 -33.31 -31.05
CA MET A 1 -6.38 -32.17 -31.24
C MET A 1 -5.71 -30.93 -30.69
N SER A 2 -5.10 -30.10 -31.55
CA SER A 2 -4.57 -28.80 -31.11
C SER A 2 -5.76 -27.87 -30.86
N ARG A 3 -5.92 -27.37 -29.64
CA ARG A 3 -6.75 -26.21 -29.38
C ARG A 3 -6.01 -25.01 -29.93
N THR A 4 -6.22 -24.66 -31.20
CA THR A 4 -5.87 -23.32 -31.68
C THR A 4 -6.89 -22.38 -31.07
N GLY A 5 -6.55 -21.81 -29.90
CA GLY A 5 -7.29 -20.70 -29.33
C GLY A 5 -7.35 -19.58 -30.37
N SER A 6 -8.57 -19.11 -30.68
CA SER A 6 -8.72 -17.92 -31.52
C SER A 6 -8.00 -16.74 -30.86
N PRO A 7 -7.28 -15.89 -31.62
CA PRO A 7 -6.64 -14.68 -31.08
C PRO A 7 -7.60 -13.81 -30.25
N ASN A 8 -8.89 -13.83 -30.60
CA ASN A 8 -9.93 -13.12 -29.85
C ASN A 8 -10.23 -13.77 -28.49
N GLY A 9 -10.11 -15.09 -28.36
CA GLY A 9 -10.33 -15.80 -27.09
C GLY A 9 -9.17 -15.60 -26.11
N GLU A 10 -7.94 -15.55 -26.60
CA GLU A 10 -6.75 -15.31 -25.78
C GLU A 10 -6.72 -13.86 -25.23
N ASN A 11 -7.05 -12.87 -26.06
CA ASN A 11 -7.18 -11.48 -25.61
C ASN A 11 -8.29 -11.30 -24.56
N GLN A 12 -9.42 -11.97 -24.71
CA GLN A 12 -10.51 -11.93 -23.73
C GLN A 12 -10.10 -12.56 -22.39
N ASP A 13 -9.32 -13.65 -22.43
CA ASP A 13 -8.79 -14.30 -21.22
C ASP A 13 -7.78 -13.39 -20.49
N ILE A 14 -6.84 -12.78 -21.21
CA ILE A 14 -5.87 -11.83 -20.63
C ILE A 14 -6.60 -10.63 -20.00
N LEU A 15 -7.55 -10.03 -20.71
CA LEU A 15 -8.33 -8.90 -20.19
C LEU A 15 -9.12 -9.30 -18.95
N SER A 16 -9.70 -10.50 -18.94
CA SER A 16 -10.44 -10.98 -17.78
C SER A 16 -9.53 -11.06 -16.55
N ARG A 17 -8.32 -11.63 -16.69
CA ARG A 17 -7.34 -11.78 -15.60
C ARG A 17 -6.87 -10.42 -15.07
N ILE A 18 -6.66 -9.45 -15.96
CA ILE A 18 -6.29 -8.08 -15.59
C ILE A 18 -7.40 -7.42 -14.76
N VAL A 19 -8.64 -7.52 -15.20
CA VAL A 19 -9.78 -6.84 -14.56
C VAL A 19 -10.22 -7.56 -13.27
N THR A 20 -9.88 -8.84 -13.11
CA THR A 20 -10.21 -9.60 -11.89
C THR A 20 -9.16 -9.52 -10.80
N SER A 21 -7.90 -9.24 -11.14
CA SER A 21 -6.81 -9.22 -10.15
C SER A 21 -6.79 -7.89 -9.38
N PRO A 22 -7.10 -7.86 -8.08
CA PRO A 22 -6.96 -6.66 -7.28
C PRO A 22 -5.50 -6.16 -7.24
N THR A 23 -4.51 -7.06 -7.30
CA THR A 23 -3.09 -6.70 -7.33
C THR A 23 -2.74 -5.86 -8.54
N ILE A 24 -3.16 -6.29 -9.74
CA ILE A 24 -2.95 -5.54 -10.98
C ILE A 24 -3.71 -4.22 -10.93
N LEU A 25 -5.00 -4.25 -10.55
CA LEU A 25 -5.85 -3.06 -10.52
C LEU A 25 -5.27 -1.97 -9.62
N PHE A 26 -4.83 -2.32 -8.40
CA PHE A 26 -4.23 -1.35 -7.49
C PHE A 26 -2.89 -0.83 -8.01
N SER A 27 -2.06 -1.68 -8.62
CA SER A 27 -0.82 -1.25 -9.27
C SER A 27 -1.09 -0.21 -10.38
N ILE A 28 -2.11 -0.44 -11.21
CA ILE A 28 -2.54 0.51 -12.24
C ILE A 28 -3.05 1.81 -11.61
N ILE A 29 -3.86 1.74 -10.55
CA ILE A 29 -4.35 2.93 -9.84
C ILE A 29 -3.19 3.78 -9.32
N LEU A 30 -2.18 3.15 -8.70
CA LEU A 30 -0.98 3.87 -8.22
C LEU A 30 -0.24 4.57 -9.36
N ILE A 31 -0.07 3.91 -10.51
CA ILE A 31 0.55 4.49 -11.70
C ILE A 31 -0.26 5.68 -12.21
N VAL A 32 -1.59 5.51 -12.35
CA VAL A 32 -2.47 6.54 -12.88
C VAL A 32 -2.45 7.77 -11.99
N VAL A 33 -2.59 7.60 -10.67
CA VAL A 33 -2.52 8.71 -9.70
C VAL A 33 -1.18 9.43 -9.80
N TYR A 34 -0.07 8.70 -9.89
CA TYR A 34 1.26 9.28 -10.02
C TYR A 34 1.42 10.10 -11.31
N VAL A 35 0.99 9.55 -12.45
CA VAL A 35 1.09 10.22 -13.75
C VAL A 35 0.22 11.47 -13.80
N LEU A 36 -1.02 11.40 -13.29
CA LEU A 36 -1.92 12.55 -13.22
C LEU A 36 -1.35 13.64 -12.32
N LEU A 37 -0.83 13.30 -11.14
CA LEU A 37 -0.21 14.27 -10.25
C LEU A 37 1.05 14.88 -10.88
N SER A 38 1.89 14.07 -11.54
CA SER A 38 3.09 14.55 -12.25
C SER A 38 2.74 15.53 -13.36
N PHE A 39 1.65 15.27 -14.09
CA PHE A 39 1.14 16.18 -15.09
C PHE A 39 0.65 17.49 -14.46
N VAL A 40 -0.10 17.45 -13.35
CA VAL A 40 -0.54 18.67 -12.65
C VAL A 40 0.64 19.45 -12.06
N ALA A 41 1.63 18.76 -11.50
CA ALA A 41 2.82 19.34 -10.90
C ALA A 41 3.84 19.86 -11.93
N GLN A 42 3.72 19.46 -13.20
CA GLN A 42 4.74 19.67 -14.24
C GLN A 42 6.12 19.15 -13.82
N ASP A 43 6.15 18.11 -12.97
CA ASP A 43 7.36 17.50 -12.42
C ASP A 43 7.12 16.01 -12.23
N PHE A 44 7.87 15.20 -12.98
CA PHE A 44 7.79 13.75 -12.90
C PHE A 44 8.69 13.15 -11.82
N LEU A 45 9.71 13.87 -11.35
CA LEU A 45 10.66 13.36 -10.36
C LEU A 45 10.17 13.62 -8.94
N ASN A 46 9.48 14.75 -8.72
CA ASN A 46 8.99 15.17 -7.41
C ASN A 46 7.53 15.65 -7.45
N PRO A 47 6.58 14.85 -7.98
CA PRO A 47 5.23 15.32 -8.26
C PRO A 47 4.48 15.80 -7.03
N VAL A 48 4.70 15.20 -5.86
CA VAL A 48 4.06 15.63 -4.61
C VAL A 48 4.58 17.00 -4.17
N TYR A 49 5.91 17.21 -4.20
CA TYR A 49 6.54 18.45 -3.72
C TYR A 49 6.31 19.63 -4.66
N SER A 50 6.19 19.35 -5.97
CA SER A 50 5.99 20.36 -7.01
C SER A 50 4.50 20.60 -7.33
N ALA A 51 3.58 19.82 -6.78
CA ALA A 51 2.14 20.02 -6.98
C ALA A 51 1.66 21.36 -6.39
N PRO A 52 0.59 21.97 -6.91
CA PRO A 52 -0.03 23.13 -6.28
C PRO A 52 -0.38 22.87 -4.82
N LEU A 53 -0.25 23.88 -3.96
CA LEU A 53 -0.45 23.76 -2.50
C LEU A 53 -1.79 23.11 -2.14
N VAL A 54 -2.86 23.39 -2.89
CA VAL A 54 -4.17 22.77 -2.66
C VAL A 54 -4.12 21.24 -2.67
N PHE A 55 -3.27 20.62 -3.50
CA PHE A 55 -3.10 19.17 -3.52
C PHE A 55 -2.22 18.67 -2.37
N GLN A 56 -1.14 19.38 -2.07
CA GLN A 56 -0.25 19.03 -0.95
C GLN A 56 -1.02 19.06 0.37
N GLU A 57 -1.72 20.16 0.64
CA GLU A 57 -2.47 20.41 1.86
C GLU A 57 -3.78 19.60 1.95
N SER A 58 -4.23 18.95 0.86
CA SER A 58 -5.49 18.18 0.88
C SER A 58 -5.31 16.68 0.78
N LEU A 59 -4.18 16.19 0.25
CA LEU A 59 -3.99 14.77 -0.07
C LEU A 59 -2.82 14.11 0.67
N VAL A 60 -1.79 14.86 1.04
CA VAL A 60 -0.62 14.34 1.77
C VAL A 60 -0.99 14.17 3.23
N GLN A 61 -0.55 13.08 3.85
CA GLN A 61 -0.77 12.91 5.29
C GLN A 61 -0.05 14.02 6.04
N CYS A 62 -0.80 14.79 6.82
CA CYS A 62 -0.29 15.83 7.70
C CYS A 62 -0.61 15.47 9.15
N ASN A 63 0.39 15.02 9.91
CA ASN A 63 0.19 14.61 11.30
C ASN A 63 -0.35 15.73 12.22
N PRO A 64 0.19 16.98 12.20
CA PRO A 64 -0.37 18.05 13.04
C PRO A 64 -1.81 18.41 12.66
N CYS A 65 -2.15 18.32 11.38
CA CYS A 65 -3.50 18.55 10.87
C CYS A 65 -4.51 17.52 11.41
N ILE A 66 -4.13 16.24 11.42
CA ILE A 66 -4.98 15.15 11.91
C ILE A 66 -5.18 15.26 13.43
N LEU A 67 -4.14 15.67 14.18
CA LEU A 67 -4.18 15.86 15.63
C LEU A 67 -4.82 17.18 16.06
N MET A 68 -5.35 17.98 15.13
CA MET A 68 -5.96 19.29 15.42
C MET A 68 -5.02 20.24 16.18
N GLN A 69 -3.71 20.22 15.84
CA GLN A 69 -2.76 21.13 16.48
C GLN A 69 -3.10 22.60 16.13
N PRO A 70 -2.96 23.54 17.08
CA PRO A 70 -3.25 24.95 16.82
C PRO A 70 -2.49 25.49 15.60
N GLY A 71 -3.21 26.17 14.69
CA GLY A 71 -2.63 26.74 13.48
C GLY A 71 -2.66 25.83 12.25
N TRP A 72 -3.14 24.58 12.37
CA TRP A 72 -3.27 23.63 11.25
C TRP A 72 -4.73 23.35 10.89
N PRO A 73 -5.08 23.16 9.61
CA PRO A 73 -6.42 22.76 9.19
C PRO A 73 -6.72 21.30 9.57
N TRP A 74 -7.98 20.97 9.84
CA TRP A 74 -8.36 19.58 10.12
C TRP A 74 -8.69 18.82 8.83
N ILE A 75 -7.82 17.89 8.43
CA ILE A 75 -7.89 17.12 7.17
C ILE A 75 -7.71 15.60 7.41
N PRO A 76 -8.59 14.96 8.20
CA PRO A 76 -8.39 13.57 8.66
C PRO A 76 -8.35 12.52 7.53
N TRP A 77 -8.97 12.82 6.38
CA TRP A 77 -9.00 11.93 5.21
C TRP A 77 -7.61 11.68 4.63
N THR A 78 -6.61 12.49 4.97
CA THR A 78 -5.24 12.30 4.49
C THR A 78 -4.59 11.02 4.99
N ILE A 79 -5.15 10.37 6.01
CA ILE A 79 -4.78 9.00 6.42
C ILE A 79 -5.03 7.99 5.30
N VAL A 80 -6.01 8.22 4.43
CA VAL A 80 -6.36 7.31 3.34
C VAL A 80 -5.78 7.78 2.01
N THR A 81 -5.89 9.08 1.71
CA THR A 81 -5.46 9.60 0.40
C THR A 81 -3.95 9.49 0.20
N SER A 82 -3.15 9.60 1.26
CA SER A 82 -1.68 9.51 1.20
C SER A 82 -1.17 8.16 0.71
N ILE A 83 -1.96 7.08 0.87
CA ILE A 83 -1.63 5.72 0.42
C ILE A 83 -1.39 5.69 -1.10
N PHE A 84 -2.05 6.58 -1.85
CA PHE A 84 -1.98 6.60 -3.31
C PHE A 84 -0.89 7.54 -3.85
N LEU A 85 -0.36 8.44 -3.02
CA LEU A 85 0.64 9.43 -3.43
C LEU A 85 2.05 8.84 -3.33
N HIS A 86 2.94 9.19 -4.25
CA HIS A 86 4.34 8.78 -4.19
C HIS A 86 5.26 9.95 -4.48
N ALA A 87 6.32 10.08 -3.69
CA ALA A 87 7.26 11.19 -3.74
C ALA A 87 8.09 11.25 -5.03
N GLY A 88 8.29 10.10 -5.71
CA GLY A 88 9.09 10.00 -6.92
C GLY A 88 9.01 8.63 -7.60
N PRO A 89 9.67 8.44 -8.76
CA PRO A 89 9.47 7.25 -9.59
C PRO A 89 9.97 5.97 -8.93
N LEU A 90 11.11 6.05 -8.22
CA LEU A 90 11.69 4.90 -7.53
C LEU A 90 10.84 4.46 -6.33
N HIS A 91 10.22 5.42 -5.65
CA HIS A 91 9.29 5.16 -4.57
C HIS A 91 8.00 4.47 -5.08
N LEU A 92 7.47 4.91 -6.23
CA LEU A 92 6.35 4.22 -6.88
C LEU A 92 6.76 2.80 -7.33
N ALA A 93 7.90 2.68 -8.03
CA ALA A 93 8.36 1.43 -8.60
C ALA A 93 8.61 0.36 -7.53
N SER A 94 9.18 0.73 -6.38
CA SER A 94 9.40 -0.22 -5.27
C SER A 94 8.08 -0.73 -4.69
N ASN A 95 7.10 0.15 -4.47
CA ASN A 95 5.77 -0.25 -3.98
C ASN A 95 5.07 -1.19 -4.96
N ILE A 96 5.07 -0.87 -6.26
CA ILE A 96 4.47 -1.74 -7.28
C ILE A 96 5.21 -3.08 -7.35
N PHE A 97 6.54 -3.07 -7.33
CA PHE A 97 7.33 -4.30 -7.38
C PHE A 97 6.95 -5.28 -6.26
N PHE A 98 6.90 -4.80 -5.02
CA PHE A 98 6.52 -5.62 -3.88
C PHE A 98 5.03 -5.95 -3.85
N LEU A 99 4.18 -5.03 -4.30
CA LEU A 99 2.75 -5.30 -4.43
C LEU A 99 2.49 -6.40 -5.45
N LEU A 100 3.16 -6.41 -6.60
CA LEU A 100 3.04 -7.49 -7.58
C LEU A 100 3.47 -8.82 -6.96
N ILE A 101 4.63 -8.88 -6.31
CA ILE A 101 5.11 -10.15 -5.73
C ILE A 101 4.17 -10.66 -4.63
N PHE A 102 3.95 -9.87 -3.58
CA PHE A 102 3.22 -10.35 -2.40
C PHE A 102 1.71 -10.21 -2.51
N GLY A 103 1.24 -9.23 -3.29
CA GLY A 103 -0.17 -9.08 -3.60
C GLY A 103 -0.69 -10.29 -4.37
N TYR A 104 0.04 -10.81 -5.36
CA TYR A 104 -0.36 -12.04 -6.05
C TYR A 104 -0.35 -13.26 -5.14
N VAL A 105 0.67 -13.41 -4.29
CA VAL A 105 0.72 -14.52 -3.32
C VAL A 105 -0.50 -14.45 -2.38
N LEU A 106 -0.84 -13.26 -1.88
CA LEU A 106 -2.02 -13.07 -1.04
C LEU A 106 -3.32 -13.32 -1.79
N GLU A 107 -3.41 -12.85 -3.03
CA GLU A 107 -4.57 -13.04 -3.92
C GLU A 107 -4.85 -14.53 -4.15
N GLU A 108 -3.81 -15.32 -4.42
CA GLU A 108 -3.89 -16.78 -4.58
C GLU A 108 -4.29 -17.48 -3.28
N GLN A 109 -3.72 -17.08 -2.14
CA GLN A 109 -4.07 -17.64 -0.83
C GLN A 109 -5.52 -17.35 -0.42
N LEU A 110 -6.04 -16.16 -0.73
CA LEU A 110 -7.39 -15.76 -0.32
C LEU A 110 -8.46 -16.22 -1.30
N ASN A 111 -8.14 -16.31 -2.59
CA ASN A 111 -9.08 -16.49 -3.70
C ASN A 111 -10.32 -15.58 -3.60
N ASN A 112 -10.13 -14.37 -3.05
CA ASN A 112 -11.21 -13.42 -2.77
C ASN A 112 -10.70 -11.98 -2.83
N ARG A 113 -11.11 -11.26 -3.88
CA ARG A 113 -10.71 -9.88 -4.13
C ARG A 113 -11.13 -8.89 -3.03
N VAL A 114 -12.28 -9.11 -2.40
CA VAL A 114 -12.81 -8.19 -1.37
C VAL A 114 -11.93 -8.27 -0.12
N LYS A 115 -11.61 -9.49 0.31
CA LYS A 115 -10.68 -9.70 1.45
C LYS A 115 -9.30 -9.13 1.18
N TRP A 116 -8.80 -9.26 -0.05
CA TRP A 116 -7.53 -8.64 -0.45
C TRP A 116 -7.60 -7.11 -0.29
N MET A 117 -8.68 -6.48 -0.77
CA MET A 117 -8.88 -5.03 -0.66
C MET A 117 -9.01 -4.57 0.79
N GLU A 118 -9.76 -5.31 1.61
CA GLU A 118 -9.87 -5.07 3.05
C GLU A 118 -8.48 -5.08 3.70
N ILE A 119 -7.66 -6.09 3.40
CA ILE A 119 -6.30 -6.16 3.93
C ILE A 119 -5.48 -4.95 3.48
N PHE A 120 -5.48 -4.63 2.18
CA PHE A 120 -4.74 -3.47 1.65
C PHE A 120 -5.09 -2.17 2.39
N PHE A 121 -6.39 -1.87 2.54
CA PHE A 121 -6.82 -0.64 3.19
C PHE A 121 -6.59 -0.66 4.71
N LEU A 122 -6.92 -1.77 5.38
CA LEU A 122 -6.75 -1.88 6.83
C LEU A 122 -5.28 -1.75 7.23
N THR A 123 -4.36 -2.38 6.51
CA THR A 123 -2.93 -2.30 6.82
C THR A 123 -2.33 -0.95 6.42
N GLY A 124 -2.77 -0.35 5.32
CA GLY A 124 -2.38 1.02 4.94
C GLY A 124 -2.80 2.06 5.98
N ILE A 125 -4.07 2.02 6.39
CA ILE A 125 -4.60 2.89 7.45
C ILE A 125 -3.87 2.64 8.77
N ALA A 126 -3.66 1.39 9.16
CA ALA A 126 -2.94 1.05 10.38
C ALA A 126 -1.47 1.55 10.37
N GLY A 127 -0.80 1.47 9.22
CA GLY A 127 0.53 2.05 9.02
C GLY A 127 0.52 3.57 9.23
N ASN A 128 -0.42 4.27 8.59
CA ASN A 128 -0.55 5.72 8.71
C ASN A 128 -0.94 6.18 10.12
N LEU A 129 -1.78 5.42 10.82
CA LEU A 129 -2.08 5.63 12.24
C LEU A 129 -0.87 5.38 13.15
N SER A 130 -0.03 4.41 12.81
CA SER A 130 1.22 4.15 13.56
C SER A 130 2.22 5.30 13.38
N PHE A 131 2.31 5.85 12.17
CA PHE A 131 3.09 7.05 11.89
C PHE A 131 2.57 8.27 12.65
N LEU A 132 1.24 8.47 12.68
CA LEU A 132 0.59 9.51 13.47
C LEU A 132 0.86 9.37 14.98
N ALA A 133 0.77 8.14 15.51
CA ALA A 133 1.02 7.85 16.91
C ALA A 133 2.49 8.11 17.27
N ALA A 134 3.44 7.77 16.38
CA ALA A 134 4.85 8.10 16.58
C ALA A 134 5.05 9.61 16.68
N TYR A 135 4.47 10.39 15.76
CA TYR A 135 4.50 11.86 15.83
C TYR A 135 3.89 12.41 17.13
N ALA A 136 2.78 11.84 17.60
CA ALA A 136 2.16 12.26 18.86
C ALA A 136 3.07 12.00 20.08
N LEU A 137 3.92 10.98 20.03
CA LEU A 137 4.78 10.57 21.14
C LEU A 137 6.16 11.25 21.15
N VAL A 138 6.77 11.45 19.99
CA VAL A 138 8.14 11.97 19.88
C VAL A 138 8.24 13.27 19.07
N GLY A 139 7.12 13.82 18.62
CA GLY A 139 7.05 15.11 17.94
C GLY A 139 7.53 15.06 16.47
N PRO A 140 7.95 16.22 15.92
CA PRO A 140 8.34 16.35 14.51
C PRO A 140 9.47 15.43 14.06
N ASP A 141 10.30 14.94 14.97
CA ASP A 141 11.40 14.02 14.68
C ASP A 141 10.92 12.66 14.13
N ALA A 142 9.69 12.25 14.45
CA ALA A 142 9.08 11.06 13.83
C ALA A 142 8.63 11.30 12.38
N GLY A 143 8.53 12.55 11.93
CA GLY A 143 8.02 12.94 10.62
C GLY A 143 6.68 13.67 10.69
N VAL A 144 6.57 14.74 9.90
CA VAL A 144 5.38 15.61 9.85
C VAL A 144 4.43 15.19 8.73
N PHE A 145 4.99 14.85 7.57
CA PHE A 145 4.27 14.54 6.35
C PHE A 145 4.54 13.12 5.87
N GLY A 146 3.51 12.43 5.36
CA GLY A 146 3.61 11.05 4.89
C GLY A 146 2.92 10.82 3.54
N VAL A 147 3.54 10.02 2.69
CA VAL A 147 2.99 9.53 1.41
C VAL A 147 3.48 8.11 1.14
N GLY A 148 2.72 7.35 0.36
CA GLY A 148 3.14 6.07 -0.19
C GLY A 148 2.22 4.92 0.22
N ALA A 149 2.17 3.89 -0.65
CA ALA A 149 1.42 2.67 -0.38
C ALA A 149 2.15 1.72 0.59
N SER A 150 3.31 2.11 1.11
CA SER A 150 4.25 1.18 1.76
C SER A 150 3.69 0.53 3.01
N GLY A 151 2.92 1.25 3.84
CA GLY A 151 2.22 0.65 4.98
C GLY A 151 1.28 -0.49 4.55
N ALA A 152 0.55 -0.31 3.44
CA ALA A 152 -0.33 -1.34 2.89
C ALA A 152 0.48 -2.53 2.35
N VAL A 153 1.53 -2.27 1.58
CA VAL A 153 2.41 -3.29 0.98
C VAL A 153 3.11 -4.13 2.05
N TYR A 154 3.61 -3.51 3.12
CA TYR A 154 4.18 -4.22 4.27
C TYR A 154 3.17 -5.10 4.99
N GLY A 155 1.92 -4.63 5.09
CA GLY A 155 0.85 -5.45 5.64
C GLY A 155 0.47 -6.61 4.74
N ILE A 156 0.44 -6.43 3.42
CA ILE A 156 0.24 -7.53 2.46
C ILE A 156 1.38 -8.54 2.58
N LEU A 157 2.64 -8.11 2.67
CA LEU A 157 3.77 -8.99 2.94
C LEU A 157 3.58 -9.78 4.23
N GLY A 158 3.21 -9.11 5.32
CA GLY A 158 2.93 -9.76 6.60
C GLY A 158 1.79 -10.78 6.52
N ALA A 159 0.74 -10.46 5.77
CA ALA A 159 -0.42 -11.33 5.56
C ALA A 159 -0.08 -12.56 4.69
N ALA A 160 0.70 -12.36 3.62
CA ALA A 160 1.06 -13.37 2.64
C ALA A 160 2.14 -14.35 3.15
N ALA A 161 3.21 -13.81 3.77
CA ALA A 161 4.42 -14.56 4.07
C ALA A 161 4.60 -14.90 5.56
N GLY A 162 3.87 -14.22 6.45
CA GLY A 162 4.04 -14.35 7.90
C GLY A 162 5.40 -13.84 8.42
N LEU A 163 5.56 -13.87 9.74
CA LEU A 163 6.63 -13.15 10.45
C LEU A 163 8.07 -13.54 10.05
N LYS A 164 8.37 -14.83 9.91
CA LYS A 164 9.76 -15.29 9.67
C LYS A 164 10.30 -14.89 8.30
N ILE A 165 9.46 -14.97 7.27
CA ILE A 165 9.84 -14.62 5.90
C ILE A 165 9.78 -13.11 5.71
N ALA A 166 8.79 -12.43 6.32
CA ALA A 166 8.71 -10.97 6.29
C ALA A 166 9.97 -10.30 6.87
N ILE A 167 10.47 -10.78 8.02
CA ILE A 167 11.68 -10.21 8.64
C ILE A 167 12.91 -10.36 7.73
N ILE A 168 13.14 -11.53 7.13
CA ILE A 168 14.30 -11.75 6.25
C ILE A 168 14.22 -10.82 5.03
N LEU A 169 13.04 -10.66 4.45
CA LEU A 169 12.87 -9.83 3.25
C LEU A 169 12.94 -8.34 3.56
N ILE A 170 12.49 -7.90 4.73
CA ILE A 170 12.67 -6.51 5.20
C ILE A 170 14.14 -6.21 5.46
N LEU A 171 14.88 -7.15 6.04
CA LEU A 171 16.31 -7.01 6.32
C LEU A 171 17.19 -7.08 5.05
N VAL A 172 16.81 -7.91 4.07
CA VAL A 172 17.52 -8.05 2.79
C VAL A 172 17.17 -6.93 1.81
N ALA A 173 15.95 -6.37 1.88
CA ALA A 173 15.48 -5.32 0.96
C ALA A 173 15.69 -3.88 1.46
N GLY A 174 16.19 -3.64 2.69
CA GLY A 174 16.67 -2.33 3.13
C GLY A 174 15.77 -1.15 2.78
N LEU A 175 14.45 -1.32 2.93
CA LEU A 175 13.40 -0.47 2.37
C LEU A 175 13.21 0.88 3.11
N ASP A 176 14.11 1.28 4.00
CA ASP A 176 14.20 2.68 4.45
C ASP A 176 14.88 3.58 3.40
N ILE A 177 15.58 3.01 2.40
CA ILE A 177 16.31 3.79 1.40
C ILE A 177 15.38 4.30 0.26
N PHE A 178 14.17 3.74 0.10
CA PHE A 178 13.34 4.00 -1.08
C PHE A 178 11.84 4.24 -0.84
N ALA A 179 11.32 4.07 0.38
CA ALA A 179 9.88 3.93 0.60
C ALA A 179 9.16 5.11 1.24
N GLY A 180 9.82 6.25 1.52
CA GLY A 180 9.20 7.56 1.82
C GLY A 180 8.22 7.68 3.01
N GLY A 181 7.71 6.58 3.57
CA GLY A 181 6.62 6.52 4.54
C GLY A 181 7.06 6.45 6.01
N GLY A 182 8.37 6.52 6.28
CA GLY A 182 8.93 6.42 7.61
C GLY A 182 8.85 5.01 8.21
N LEU A 183 9.86 4.66 9.02
CA LEU A 183 9.99 3.35 9.68
C LEU A 183 8.71 2.89 10.39
N PHE A 184 7.98 3.80 11.03
CA PHE A 184 6.79 3.49 11.82
C PHE A 184 5.59 3.04 11.00
N ALA A 185 5.40 3.57 9.78
CA ALA A 185 4.33 3.12 8.90
C ALA A 185 4.55 1.68 8.45
N HIS A 186 5.80 1.33 8.13
CA HIS A 186 6.20 -0.02 7.74
C HIS A 186 5.96 -1.04 8.87
N ILE A 187 6.37 -0.70 10.10
CA ILE A 187 6.19 -1.57 11.28
C ILE A 187 4.70 -1.78 11.56
N GLY A 188 3.90 -0.70 11.58
CA GLY A 188 2.47 -0.78 11.84
C GLY A 188 1.71 -1.62 10.83
N GLY A 189 2.00 -1.41 9.54
CA GLY A 189 1.43 -2.19 8.44
C GLY A 189 1.76 -3.68 8.57
N MET A 190 3.05 -4.01 8.77
CA MET A 190 3.50 -5.40 8.89
C MET A 190 2.85 -6.14 10.06
N ILE A 191 2.84 -5.54 11.26
CA ILE A 191 2.25 -6.15 12.46
C ILE A 191 0.78 -6.47 12.20
N THR A 192 0.05 -5.53 11.62
CA THR A 192 -1.38 -5.70 11.29
C THR A 192 -1.59 -6.86 10.32
N GLY A 193 -0.78 -6.94 9.26
CA GLY A 193 -0.83 -8.04 8.30
C GLY A 193 -0.62 -9.42 8.93
N ILE A 194 0.35 -9.54 9.84
CA ILE A 194 0.65 -10.79 10.53
C ILE A 194 -0.49 -11.20 11.47
N ILE A 195 -1.13 -10.23 12.14
CA ILE A 195 -2.31 -10.48 12.97
C ILE A 195 -3.46 -10.99 12.11
N ILE A 196 -3.76 -10.31 10.99
CA ILE A 196 -4.82 -10.74 10.07
C ILE A 196 -4.57 -12.16 9.57
N ARG A 197 -3.32 -12.50 9.20
CA ARG A 197 -2.98 -13.88 8.79
C ARG A 197 -3.39 -14.91 9.83
N ARG A 198 -3.03 -14.69 11.10
CA ARG A 198 -3.33 -15.62 12.19
C ARG A 198 -4.83 -15.76 12.46
N LEU A 199 -5.57 -14.66 12.35
CA LEU A 199 -7.00 -14.65 12.66
C LEU A 199 -7.86 -15.18 11.52
N TRP A 200 -7.53 -14.82 10.28
CA TRP A 200 -8.44 -15.00 9.14
C TRP A 200 -7.99 -16.05 8.13
N ILE A 201 -6.68 -16.25 7.97
CA ILE A 201 -6.14 -17.16 6.96
C ILE A 201 -5.93 -18.54 7.58
N THR A 202 -5.13 -18.64 8.66
CA THR A 202 -4.87 -19.94 9.30
C THR A 202 -6.11 -20.53 9.99
N GLY A 203 -6.99 -19.67 10.54
CA GLY A 203 -8.25 -20.13 11.15
C GLY A 203 -9.26 -20.69 10.13
N ALA A 204 -9.10 -20.38 8.83
CA ALA A 204 -9.91 -20.96 7.77
C ALA A 204 -9.39 -22.33 7.31
N GLU A 205 -8.06 -22.49 7.23
CA GLU A 205 -7.42 -23.77 6.93
C GLU A 205 -7.72 -24.83 8.01
N GLU A 206 -7.69 -24.43 9.29
CA GLU A 206 -7.97 -25.32 10.42
C GLU A 206 -9.41 -25.85 10.41
N LYS A 207 -10.39 -25.01 10.03
CA LYS A 207 -11.80 -25.43 9.89
C LYS A 207 -12.02 -26.43 8.76
N ILE A 208 -11.34 -26.27 7.63
CA ILE A 208 -11.44 -27.19 6.49
C ILE A 208 -10.81 -28.55 6.83
N SER A 209 -9.80 -28.59 7.70
CA SER A 209 -9.15 -29.85 8.11
C SER A 209 -9.92 -30.67 9.16
N LEU A 210 -10.98 -30.10 9.73
CA LEU A 210 -11.81 -30.71 10.78
C LEU A 210 -13.19 -31.17 10.28
N GLU A 211 -13.51 -30.92 9.02
CA GLU A 211 -14.72 -31.40 8.31
C GLU A 211 -14.39 -32.61 7.41
#